data_AF-A0A1G4HNX9-F1
#
_entry.id   AF-A0A1G4HNX9-F1
#
_cell.length_a   1.000
_cell.length_b   1.000
_cell.length_c   1.000
_cell.angle_alpha   90.00
_cell.angle_beta   90.00
_cell.angle_gamma   90.00
#
_symmetry.space_group_name_H-M   'P 1'
#
loop_
_entity.id
_entity.type
_entity.pdbx_description
1 polymer ?
#
loop_
_entity_poly.entity_id
_entity_poly.type
_entity_poly.pdbx_seq_one_letter_code
_entity_poly.pdbx_strand_id
1 'polypeptide(L)'
;SLTYQQFLARVEEEEAWISEKQQLLSVEDYGDTMAAVQGLLKKHDVFETDFTAHSERCRDICEYGTKLVSDGNHHADNINQRCQQLQNKLGNLSSLASRRKAKLKDNSAYLQFMWKADVVESWIADKETHVRSEEFGRDLSTVQTLLTKQDTFDAGLHAFEHEGILNITTLKCNLIESNHDQSEAIKKRHGDVIDRWQKLLGASHARKEQLLRMQDQ
;
A
#
# COMPACT_ATOMS: atom_id res chain seq x y z
N SER A 1 -8.70 45.49 24.10
CA SER A 1 -10.09 45.28 23.65
C SER A 1 -10.55 43.87 23.96
N LEU A 2 -11.80 43.67 24.39
CA LEU A 2 -12.38 42.32 24.60
C LEU A 2 -12.32 41.46 23.32
N THR A 3 -12.56 42.07 22.16
CA THR A 3 -12.52 41.39 20.86
C THR A 3 -11.13 40.88 20.49
N TYR A 4 -10.08 41.62 20.86
CA TYR A 4 -8.70 41.19 20.67
C TYR A 4 -8.33 40.01 21.57
N GLN A 5 -8.76 40.03 22.83
CA GLN A 5 -8.54 38.90 23.75
C GLN A 5 -9.27 37.64 23.28
N GLN A 6 -10.48 37.78 22.73
CA GLN A 6 -11.21 36.66 22.12
C GLN A 6 -10.50 36.10 20.88
N PHE A 7 -9.93 36.96 20.02
CA PHE A 7 -9.10 36.53 18.90
C PHE A 7 -7.88 35.71 19.37
N LEU A 8 -7.14 36.22 20.36
CA LEU A 8 -5.96 35.53 20.89
C LEU A 8 -6.31 34.15 21.47
N ALA A 9 -7.38 34.06 22.26
CA ALA A 9 -7.82 32.80 22.84
C ALA A 9 -8.14 31.75 21.77
N ARG A 10 -8.82 32.15 20.67
CA ARG A 10 -9.10 31.24 19.54
C ARG A 10 -7.84 30.80 18.82
N VAL A 11 -6.87 31.69 18.64
CA VAL A 11 -5.57 31.34 18.04
C VAL A 11 -4.84 30.33 18.93
N GLU A 12 -4.79 30.57 20.24
CA GLU A 12 -4.11 29.68 21.21
C GLU A 12 -4.74 28.28 21.25
N GLU A 13 -6.07 28.18 21.19
CA GLU A 13 -6.79 26.91 21.12
C GLU A 13 -6.37 26.09 19.88
N GLU A 14 -6.38 26.70 18.70
CA GLU A 14 -5.98 26.03 17.46
C GLU A 14 -4.47 25.71 17.45
N GLU A 15 -3.62 26.58 17.97
CA GLU A 15 -2.19 26.31 18.08
C GLU A 15 -1.88 25.14 19.03
N ALA A 16 -2.64 25.01 20.13
CA ALA A 16 -2.50 23.89 21.04
C ALA A 16 -2.88 22.57 20.36
N TRP A 17 -4.01 22.55 19.64
CA TRP A 17 -4.42 21.39 18.85
C TRP A 17 -3.38 21.03 17.78
N ILE A 18 -2.88 22.01 17.02
CA ILE A 18 -1.85 21.76 16.00
C ILE A 18 -0.59 21.14 16.64
N SER A 19 -0.15 21.69 17.78
CA SER A 19 1.05 21.20 18.46
C SER A 19 0.89 19.77 18.97
N GLU A 20 -0.27 19.43 19.52
CA GLU A 20 -0.62 18.05 19.92
C GLU A 20 -0.55 17.10 18.71
N LYS A 21 -1.18 17.47 17.59
CA LYS A 21 -1.18 16.61 16.39
C LYS A 21 0.18 16.50 15.72
N GLN A 22 1.00 17.55 15.74
CA GLN A 22 2.38 17.49 15.27
C GLN A 22 3.20 16.47 16.06
N GLN A 23 3.02 16.39 17.38
CA GLN A 23 3.68 15.39 18.22
C GLN A 23 3.18 13.97 17.92
N LEU A 24 1.89 13.78 17.66
CA LEU A 24 1.37 12.45 17.32
C LEU A 24 1.86 11.95 15.95
N LEU A 25 1.99 12.85 14.97
CA LEU A 25 2.44 12.48 13.62
C LEU A 25 3.95 12.25 13.51
N SER A 26 4.75 12.66 14.51
CA SER A 26 6.21 12.46 14.52
C SER A 26 6.63 11.02 14.82
N VAL A 27 5.71 10.18 15.33
CA VAL A 27 5.97 8.77 15.62
C VAL A 27 6.09 7.97 14.32
N GLU A 28 7.27 7.45 14.00
CA GLU A 28 7.52 6.68 12.77
C GLU A 28 7.09 5.20 12.88
N ASP A 29 5.82 4.97 13.22
CA ASP A 29 5.18 3.65 13.14
C ASP A 29 4.26 3.58 11.91
N TYR A 30 4.51 2.61 11.04
CA TYR A 30 3.76 2.33 9.82
C TYR A 30 3.10 0.95 9.79
N GLY A 31 3.21 0.16 10.86
CA GLY A 31 2.67 -1.20 10.96
C GLY A 31 3.53 -2.28 10.29
N ASP A 32 3.53 -3.47 10.88
CA ASP A 32 4.30 -4.64 10.42
C ASP A 32 3.44 -5.70 9.72
N THR A 33 2.12 -5.54 9.76
CA THR A 33 1.15 -6.45 9.16
C THR A 33 0.10 -5.68 8.34
N MET A 34 -0.53 -6.37 7.39
CA MET A 34 -1.64 -5.80 6.61
C MET A 34 -2.76 -5.24 7.51
N ALA A 35 -3.11 -5.94 8.59
CA ALA A 35 -4.12 -5.45 9.52
C ALA A 35 -3.67 -4.19 10.27
N ALA A 36 -2.42 -4.14 10.73
CA ALA A 36 -1.88 -2.98 11.44
C ALA A 36 -1.83 -1.73 10.55
N VAL A 37 -1.27 -1.83 9.34
CA VAL A 37 -1.17 -0.69 8.42
C VAL A 37 -2.55 -0.18 7.98
N GLN A 38 -3.53 -1.07 7.76
CA GLN A 38 -4.90 -0.66 7.44
C GLN A 38 -5.58 0.05 8.61
N GLY A 39 -5.34 -0.42 9.84
CA GLY A 39 -5.79 0.28 11.06
C GLY A 39 -5.19 1.68 11.19
N LEU A 40 -3.89 1.84 10.89
CA LEU A 40 -3.21 3.12 10.91
C LEU A 40 -3.70 4.07 9.81
N LEU A 41 -3.92 3.57 8.59
CA LEU A 41 -4.52 4.34 7.49
C LEU A 41 -5.91 4.85 7.87
N LYS A 42 -6.77 3.99 8.43
CA LYS A 42 -8.10 4.40 8.88
C LYS A 42 -8.05 5.48 9.97
N LYS A 43 -7.13 5.34 10.95
CA LYS A 43 -6.90 6.39 11.95
C LYS A 43 -6.43 7.70 11.30
N HIS A 44 -5.61 7.61 10.26
CA HIS A 44 -5.13 8.77 9.53
C HIS A 44 -6.24 9.47 8.72
N ASP A 45 -7.16 8.72 8.12
CA ASP A 45 -8.32 9.29 7.42
C ASP A 45 -9.25 10.05 8.38
N VAL A 46 -9.41 9.56 9.61
CA VAL A 46 -10.11 10.29 10.69
C VAL A 46 -9.38 11.59 11.02
N PHE A 47 -8.05 11.53 11.19
CA PHE A 47 -7.24 12.73 11.40
C PHE A 47 -7.37 13.74 10.25
N GLU A 48 -7.42 13.32 8.99
CA GLU A 48 -7.59 14.24 7.85
C GLU A 48 -8.96 14.92 7.84
N THR A 49 -10.00 14.21 8.31
CA THR A 49 -11.33 14.79 8.50
C THR A 49 -11.29 15.89 9.55
N ASP A 50 -10.69 15.62 10.72
CA ASP A 50 -10.51 16.63 11.78
C ASP A 50 -9.66 17.80 11.27
N PHE A 51 -8.56 17.50 10.58
CA PHE A 51 -7.65 18.50 10.02
C PHE A 51 -8.34 19.46 9.06
N THR A 52 -9.29 18.97 8.25
CA THR A 52 -10.08 19.82 7.36
C THR A 52 -10.92 20.81 8.16
N ALA A 53 -11.65 20.34 9.18
CA ALA A 53 -12.46 21.20 10.04
C ALA A 53 -11.64 22.22 10.84
N HIS A 54 -10.45 21.84 11.31
CA HIS A 54 -9.52 22.76 11.98
C HIS A 54 -8.88 23.77 11.01
N SER A 55 -8.62 23.38 9.77
CA SER A 55 -8.11 24.27 8.73
C SER A 55 -9.12 25.37 8.38
N GLU A 56 -10.42 25.02 8.29
CA GLU A 56 -11.50 25.98 8.10
C GLU A 56 -11.59 26.94 9.29
N ARG A 57 -11.55 26.45 10.53
CA ARG A 57 -11.52 27.31 11.73
C ARG A 57 -10.33 28.26 11.76
N CYS A 58 -9.13 27.80 11.39
CA CYS A 58 -7.96 28.65 11.29
C CYS A 58 -8.14 29.78 10.26
N ARG A 59 -8.78 29.47 9.11
CA ARG A 59 -9.13 30.49 8.11
C ARG A 59 -10.10 31.51 8.69
N ASP A 60 -11.19 31.06 9.32
CA ASP A 60 -12.21 31.94 9.89
C ASP A 60 -11.63 32.85 11.00
N ILE A 61 -10.70 32.34 11.81
CA ILE A 61 -9.96 33.13 12.81
C ILE A 61 -9.11 34.21 12.13
N CYS A 62 -8.44 33.89 11.03
CA CYS A 62 -7.63 34.86 10.28
C CYS A 62 -8.50 35.94 9.61
N GLU A 63 -9.65 35.56 9.07
CA GLU A 63 -10.65 36.50 8.52
C GLU A 63 -11.19 37.42 9.62
N TYR A 64 -11.50 36.87 10.80
CA TYR A 64 -11.90 37.66 11.96
C TYR A 64 -10.80 38.63 12.40
N GLY A 65 -9.54 38.19 12.46
CA GLY A 65 -8.39 39.04 12.74
C GLY A 65 -8.28 40.19 11.74
N THR A 66 -8.39 39.90 10.44
CA THR A 66 -8.35 40.91 9.37
C THR A 66 -9.46 41.95 9.55
N LYS A 67 -10.68 41.52 9.92
CA LYS A 67 -11.79 42.42 10.23
C LYS A 67 -11.48 43.32 11.43
N LEU A 68 -10.90 42.78 12.51
CA LEU A 68 -10.49 43.60 13.66
C LEU A 68 -9.50 44.69 13.27
N VAL A 69 -8.54 44.37 12.39
CA VAL A 69 -7.60 45.38 11.86
C VAL A 69 -8.34 46.45 11.07
N SER A 70 -9.26 46.06 10.18
CA SER A 70 -10.08 46.99 9.39
C SER A 70 -10.97 47.89 10.26
N ASP A 71 -11.45 47.38 11.39
CA ASP A 71 -12.30 48.13 12.35
C ASP A 71 -11.47 49.08 13.25
N GLY A 72 -10.17 49.24 13.00
CA GLY A 72 -9.31 50.19 13.69
C GLY A 72 -8.69 49.68 14.99
N ASN A 73 -8.58 48.35 15.17
CA ASN A 73 -7.93 47.79 16.35
C ASN A 73 -6.44 48.16 16.42
N HIS A 74 -5.99 48.69 17.56
CA HIS A 74 -4.62 49.18 17.74
C HIS A 74 -3.54 48.08 17.75
N HIS A 75 -3.92 46.79 17.74
CA HIS A 75 -2.99 45.65 17.76
C HIS A 75 -2.77 45.02 16.37
N ALA A 76 -2.90 45.79 15.29
CA ALA A 76 -2.85 45.29 13.92
C ALA A 76 -1.62 44.41 13.60
N ASP A 77 -0.44 44.87 13.97
CA ASP A 77 0.82 44.13 13.72
C ASP A 77 0.81 42.76 14.43
N ASN A 78 0.35 42.72 15.67
CA ASN A 78 0.28 41.46 16.43
C ASN A 78 -0.76 40.52 15.81
N ILE A 79 -1.95 41.02 15.46
CA ILE A 79 -3.00 40.21 14.82
C ILE A 79 -2.47 39.57 13.53
N ASN A 80 -1.85 40.37 12.65
CA ASN A 80 -1.27 39.88 11.41
C ASN A 80 -0.17 38.84 11.65
N GLN A 81 0.71 39.09 12.62
CA GLN A 81 1.76 38.16 13.00
C GLN A 81 1.19 36.83 13.51
N ARG A 82 0.16 36.85 14.36
CA ARG A 82 -0.47 35.65 14.91
C ARG A 82 -1.19 34.84 13.84
N CYS A 83 -1.90 35.49 12.91
CA CYS A 83 -2.50 34.83 11.75
C CYS A 83 -1.43 34.14 10.88
N GLN A 84 -0.32 34.82 10.59
CA GLN A 84 0.77 34.25 9.79
C GLN A 84 1.42 33.05 10.49
N GLN A 85 1.66 33.14 11.81
CA GLN A 85 2.19 32.03 12.60
C GLN A 85 1.26 30.82 12.60
N LEU A 86 -0.05 31.02 12.77
CA LEU A 86 -1.05 29.96 12.75
C LEU A 86 -1.08 29.26 11.38
N GLN A 87 -1.10 30.03 10.28
CA GLN A 87 -1.06 29.49 8.92
C GLN A 87 0.22 28.69 8.64
N ASN A 88 1.38 29.19 9.08
CA ASN A 88 2.64 28.46 8.94
C ASN A 88 2.64 27.14 9.71
N LYS A 89 2.13 27.13 10.95
CA LYS A 89 2.00 25.91 11.77
C LYS A 89 1.06 24.89 11.11
N LEU A 90 -0.06 25.34 10.56
CA LEU A 90 -1.02 24.51 9.84
C LEU A 90 -0.40 23.91 8.56
N GLY A 91 0.35 24.71 7.78
CA GLY A 91 1.07 24.25 6.59
C GLY A 91 2.13 23.20 6.93
N ASN A 92 2.85 23.37 8.04
CA ASN A 92 3.80 22.37 8.53
C ASN A 92 3.08 21.06 8.93
N LEU A 93 1.95 21.15 9.64
CA LEU A 93 1.16 19.98 10.01
C LEU A 93 0.62 19.23 8.76
N SER A 94 0.14 19.96 7.75
CA SER A 94 -0.30 19.39 6.47
C SER A 94 0.82 18.61 5.77
N SER A 95 2.03 19.17 5.76
CA SER A 95 3.21 18.54 5.16
C SER A 95 3.60 17.25 5.89
N LEU A 96 3.55 17.26 7.23
CA LEU A 96 3.79 16.07 8.06
C LEU A 96 2.73 14.99 7.80
N ALA A 97 1.46 15.38 7.73
CA ALA A 97 0.36 14.46 7.47
C ALA A 97 0.50 13.79 6.10
N SER A 98 0.76 14.58 5.06
CA SER A 98 0.95 14.08 3.69
C SER A 98 2.13 13.11 3.60
N ARG A 99 3.27 13.44 4.24
CA ARG A 99 4.42 12.54 4.31
C ARG A 99 4.10 11.23 5.04
N ARG A 100 3.38 11.31 6.17
CA ARG A 100 2.95 10.13 6.92
C ARG A 100 2.02 9.24 6.08
N LYS A 101 1.03 9.82 5.41
CA LYS A 101 0.10 9.09 4.54
C LYS A 101 0.83 8.39 3.40
N ALA A 102 1.80 9.07 2.78
CA ALA A 102 2.64 8.48 1.73
C ALA A 102 3.38 7.25 2.26
N LYS A 103 4.07 7.36 3.41
CA LYS A 103 4.79 6.22 4.02
C LYS A 103 3.86 5.07 4.45
N LEU A 104 2.66 5.35 4.97
CA LEU A 104 1.66 4.32 5.28
C LEU A 104 1.19 3.57 4.02
N LYS A 105 0.93 4.30 2.93
CA LYS A 105 0.51 3.70 1.65
C LYS A 105 1.62 2.87 1.02
N ASP A 106 2.84 3.40 1.05
CA ASP A 106 4.06 2.74 0.56
C ASP A 106 4.28 1.40 1.29
N ASN A 107 4.25 1.42 2.63
CA ASN A 107 4.35 0.20 3.43
C ASN A 107 3.18 -0.76 3.20
N SER A 108 1.95 -0.26 3.04
CA SER A 108 0.80 -1.10 2.72
C SER A 108 0.96 -1.82 1.38
N ALA A 109 1.48 -1.13 0.35
CA ALA A 109 1.73 -1.74 -0.96
C ALA A 109 2.83 -2.80 -0.88
N TYR A 110 3.88 -2.54 -0.10
CA TYR A 110 4.94 -3.51 0.16
C TYR A 110 4.44 -4.77 0.85
N LEU A 111 3.69 -4.63 1.94
CA LEU A 111 3.11 -5.77 2.67
C LEU A 111 2.13 -6.56 1.78
N GLN A 112 1.38 -5.88 0.91
CA GLN A 112 0.51 -6.54 -0.06
C GLN A 112 1.32 -7.38 -1.07
N PHE A 113 2.42 -6.84 -1.61
CA PHE A 113 3.31 -7.60 -2.48
C PHE A 113 3.89 -8.82 -1.76
N MET A 114 4.40 -8.65 -0.54
CA MET A 114 4.99 -9.74 0.24
C MET A 114 4.00 -10.89 0.46
N TRP A 115 2.78 -10.56 0.92
CA TRP A 115 1.74 -11.55 1.14
C TRP A 115 1.31 -12.24 -0.17
N LYS A 116 1.17 -11.50 -1.27
CA LYS A 116 0.82 -12.11 -2.57
C LYS A 116 1.93 -13.00 -3.09
N ALA A 117 3.20 -12.63 -2.88
CA ALA A 117 4.34 -13.48 -3.20
C ALA A 117 4.32 -14.78 -2.38
N ASP A 118 4.05 -14.72 -1.07
CA ASP A 118 3.91 -15.93 -0.23
C ASP A 118 2.81 -16.87 -0.77
N VAL A 119 1.65 -16.31 -1.13
CA VAL A 119 0.53 -17.10 -1.70
C VAL A 119 0.93 -17.77 -3.01
N VAL A 120 1.60 -17.04 -3.90
CA VAL A 120 2.08 -17.58 -5.18
C VAL A 120 3.14 -18.66 -4.96
N GLU A 121 4.10 -18.44 -4.07
CA GLU A 121 5.17 -19.39 -3.74
C GLU A 121 4.60 -20.70 -3.17
N SER A 122 3.61 -20.61 -2.29
CA SER A 122 2.90 -21.77 -1.73
C SER A 122 2.16 -22.54 -2.83
N TRP A 123 1.43 -21.82 -3.69
CA TRP A 123 0.68 -22.45 -4.77
C TRP A 123 1.62 -23.17 -5.76
N ILE A 124 2.75 -22.56 -6.11
CA ILE A 124 3.77 -23.16 -6.97
C ILE A 124 4.33 -24.42 -6.29
N ALA A 125 4.66 -24.35 -5.00
CA ALA A 125 5.16 -25.51 -4.25
C ALA A 125 4.18 -26.69 -4.32
N ASP A 126 2.89 -26.45 -4.10
CA ASP A 126 1.86 -27.48 -4.19
C ASP A 126 1.82 -28.12 -5.59
N LYS A 127 1.93 -27.32 -6.66
CA LYS A 127 1.91 -27.83 -8.05
C LYS A 127 3.20 -28.55 -8.44
N GLU A 128 4.35 -28.09 -7.95
CA GLU A 128 5.64 -28.77 -8.11
C GLU A 128 5.59 -30.19 -7.52
N THR A 129 4.88 -30.40 -6.41
CA THR A 129 4.69 -31.77 -5.86
C THR A 129 3.85 -32.65 -6.78
N HIS A 130 2.84 -32.08 -7.46
CA HIS A 130 1.94 -32.83 -8.33
C HIS A 130 2.62 -33.28 -9.63
N VAL A 131 3.40 -32.40 -10.27
CA VAL A 131 4.09 -32.70 -11.54
C VAL A 131 5.19 -33.74 -11.38
N ARG A 132 5.71 -33.93 -10.15
CA ARG A 132 6.74 -34.93 -9.83
C ARG A 132 6.23 -36.38 -9.89
N SER A 133 4.93 -36.63 -10.07
CA SER A 133 4.45 -38.00 -10.29
C SER A 133 5.20 -38.63 -11.47
N GLU A 134 5.70 -39.85 -11.34
CA GLU A 134 6.39 -40.60 -12.41
C GLU A 134 5.45 -41.61 -13.10
N GLU A 135 4.14 -41.47 -12.91
CA GLU A 135 3.16 -42.37 -13.52
C GLU A 135 2.81 -41.92 -14.95
N PHE A 136 3.04 -42.80 -15.92
CA PHE A 136 2.80 -42.57 -17.35
C PHE A 136 1.77 -43.51 -17.98
N GLY A 137 1.13 -44.39 -17.19
CA GLY A 137 0.20 -45.40 -17.71
C GLY A 137 0.91 -46.61 -18.32
N ARG A 138 0.18 -47.71 -18.50
CA ARG A 138 0.70 -48.96 -19.09
C ARG A 138 -0.12 -49.45 -20.29
N ASP A 139 -1.25 -48.81 -20.55
CA ASP A 139 -2.16 -49.11 -21.64
C ASP A 139 -2.81 -47.81 -22.15
N LEU A 140 -3.40 -47.88 -23.34
CA LEU A 140 -3.99 -46.71 -24.00
C LEU A 140 -5.06 -46.00 -23.15
N SER A 141 -5.85 -46.75 -22.39
CA SER A 141 -6.93 -46.21 -21.56
C SER A 141 -6.38 -45.40 -20.37
N THR A 142 -5.38 -45.94 -19.70
CA THR A 142 -4.69 -45.28 -18.58
C THR A 142 -3.92 -44.04 -19.06
N VAL A 143 -3.24 -44.12 -20.20
CA VAL A 143 -2.55 -42.98 -20.82
C VAL A 143 -3.54 -41.86 -21.18
N GLN A 144 -4.67 -42.20 -21.83
CA GLN A 144 -5.70 -41.22 -22.19
C GLN A 144 -6.28 -40.53 -20.96
N THR A 145 -6.49 -41.27 -19.87
CA THR A 145 -6.96 -40.70 -18.59
C THR A 145 -5.95 -39.73 -17.99
N LEU A 146 -4.65 -40.07 -18.06
CA LEU A 146 -3.58 -39.21 -17.58
C LEU A 146 -3.42 -37.94 -18.43
N LEU A 147 -3.60 -38.04 -19.75
CA LEU A 147 -3.61 -36.88 -20.65
C LEU A 147 -4.74 -35.90 -20.32
N THR A 148 -5.96 -36.39 -20.11
CA THR A 148 -7.09 -35.52 -19.69
C THR A 148 -6.82 -34.82 -18.36
N LYS A 149 -6.19 -35.53 -17.40
CA LYS A 149 -5.76 -34.91 -16.13
C LYS A 149 -4.67 -33.85 -16.35
N GLN A 150 -3.72 -34.12 -17.24
CA GLN A 150 -2.66 -33.18 -17.61
C GLN A 150 -3.23 -31.91 -18.27
N ASP A 151 -4.20 -32.04 -19.17
CA ASP A 151 -4.87 -30.88 -19.78
C ASP A 151 -5.62 -30.03 -18.75
N THR A 152 -6.27 -30.68 -17.78
CA THR A 152 -6.94 -29.98 -16.67
C THR A 152 -5.92 -29.23 -15.81
N PHE A 153 -4.76 -29.86 -15.55
CA PHE A 153 -3.66 -29.24 -14.81
C PHE A 153 -3.10 -28.03 -15.55
N ASP A 154 -2.80 -28.15 -16.85
CA ASP A 154 -2.29 -27.06 -17.69
C ASP A 154 -3.27 -25.88 -17.77
N ALA A 155 -4.58 -26.17 -17.87
CA ALA A 155 -5.61 -25.12 -17.82
C ALA A 155 -5.59 -24.37 -16.47
N GLY A 156 -5.36 -25.08 -15.37
CA GLY A 156 -5.17 -24.49 -14.05
C GLY A 156 -3.91 -23.62 -13.95
N LEU A 157 -2.80 -24.04 -14.56
CA LEU A 157 -1.58 -23.23 -14.67
C LEU A 157 -1.86 -21.93 -15.43
N HIS A 158 -2.53 -22.02 -16.58
CA HIS A 158 -2.83 -20.84 -17.40
C HIS A 158 -3.74 -19.84 -16.69
N ALA A 159 -4.78 -20.31 -15.98
CA ALA A 159 -5.61 -19.44 -15.17
C ALA A 159 -4.80 -18.73 -14.06
N PHE A 160 -3.92 -19.47 -13.39
CA PHE A 160 -3.12 -18.93 -12.30
C PHE A 160 -2.04 -17.93 -12.76
N GLU A 161 -1.57 -18.03 -14.00
CA GLU A 161 -0.64 -17.06 -14.58
C GLU A 161 -1.22 -15.63 -14.51
N HIS A 162 -2.49 -15.47 -14.88
CA HIS A 162 -3.16 -14.18 -14.85
C HIS A 162 -3.49 -13.72 -13.43
N GLU A 163 -3.97 -14.61 -12.57
CA GLU A 163 -4.42 -14.25 -11.21
C GLU A 163 -3.27 -14.01 -10.23
N GLY A 164 -2.20 -14.82 -10.34
CA GLY A 164 -1.06 -14.84 -9.43
C GLY A 164 0.15 -14.12 -10.00
N ILE A 165 0.70 -14.64 -11.10
CA ILE A 165 2.00 -14.21 -11.64
C ILE A 165 1.96 -12.77 -12.16
N LEU A 166 0.97 -12.41 -12.98
CA LEU A 166 0.82 -11.04 -13.47
C LEU A 166 0.51 -10.06 -12.33
N ASN A 167 -0.23 -10.50 -11.32
CA ASN A 167 -0.57 -9.68 -10.16
C ASN A 167 0.69 -9.28 -9.36
N ILE A 168 1.49 -10.25 -8.93
CA ILE A 168 2.75 -9.95 -8.21
C ILE A 168 3.72 -9.14 -9.09
N THR A 169 3.70 -9.35 -10.40
CA THR A 169 4.52 -8.57 -11.35
C THR A 169 4.11 -7.11 -11.39
N THR A 170 2.79 -6.84 -11.42
CA THR A 170 2.22 -5.49 -11.40
C THR A 170 2.53 -4.79 -10.08
N LEU A 171 2.29 -5.46 -8.95
CA LEU A 171 2.61 -4.92 -7.62
C LEU A 171 4.10 -4.58 -7.49
N LYS A 172 4.97 -5.48 -7.94
CA LYS A 172 6.41 -5.22 -8.01
C LYS A 172 6.71 -3.99 -8.86
N CYS A 173 6.15 -3.88 -10.09
CA CYS A 173 6.42 -2.72 -10.96
C CYS A 173 6.02 -1.41 -10.28
N ASN A 174 4.83 -1.34 -9.70
CA ASN A 174 4.34 -0.15 -9.00
C ASN A 174 5.29 0.28 -7.86
N LEU A 175 5.81 -0.69 -7.09
CA LEU A 175 6.76 -0.42 -5.99
C LEU A 175 8.11 0.08 -6.52
N ILE A 176 8.61 -0.47 -7.63
CA ILE A 176 9.87 -0.02 -8.25
C ILE A 176 9.71 1.38 -8.86
N GLU A 177 8.61 1.63 -9.57
CA GLU A 177 8.30 2.94 -10.17
C GLU A 177 8.14 4.03 -9.09
N SER A 178 7.67 3.65 -7.91
CA SER A 178 7.57 4.53 -6.74
C SER A 178 8.90 4.73 -6.01
N ASN A 179 10.00 4.13 -6.47
CA ASN A 179 11.31 4.11 -5.81
C ASN A 179 11.25 3.62 -4.35
N HIS A 180 10.50 2.54 -4.10
CA HIS A 180 10.37 1.96 -2.75
C HIS A 180 11.75 1.57 -2.18
N ASP A 181 11.96 1.80 -0.88
CA ASP A 181 13.26 1.60 -0.21
C ASP A 181 13.78 0.13 -0.30
N GLN A 182 12.85 -0.83 -0.36
CA GLN A 182 13.13 -2.28 -0.52
C GLN A 182 13.19 -2.77 -1.98
N SER A 183 13.38 -1.88 -2.96
CA SER A 183 13.32 -2.20 -4.39
C SER A 183 14.16 -3.41 -4.81
N GLU A 184 15.40 -3.53 -4.30
CA GLU A 184 16.28 -4.64 -4.66
C GLU A 184 15.81 -5.99 -4.09
N ALA A 185 15.30 -6.00 -2.85
CA ALA A 185 14.72 -7.19 -2.24
C ALA A 185 13.45 -7.64 -2.98
N ILE A 186 12.60 -6.69 -3.36
CA ILE A 186 11.37 -6.92 -4.14
C ILE A 186 11.70 -7.53 -5.51
N LYS A 187 12.67 -6.96 -6.25
CA LYS A 187 13.12 -7.49 -7.54
C LYS A 187 13.66 -8.92 -7.41
N LYS A 188 14.53 -9.15 -6.41
CA LYS A 188 15.11 -10.47 -6.17
C LYS A 188 14.03 -11.51 -5.90
N ARG A 189 13.14 -11.23 -4.95
CA ARG A 189 12.05 -12.15 -4.59
C ARG A 189 11.14 -12.44 -5.78
N HIS A 190 10.75 -11.40 -6.53
CA HIS A 190 9.95 -11.60 -7.75
C HIS A 190 10.69 -12.49 -8.76
N GLY A 191 11.98 -12.25 -9.01
CA GLY A 191 12.81 -13.09 -9.87
C GLY A 191 12.82 -14.55 -9.44
N ASP A 192 13.06 -14.82 -8.15
CA ASP A 192 13.06 -16.18 -7.61
C ASP A 192 11.72 -16.91 -7.84
N VAL A 193 10.60 -16.20 -7.70
CA VAL A 193 9.25 -16.72 -7.96
C VAL A 193 9.04 -17.02 -9.45
N ILE A 194 9.45 -16.10 -10.33
CA ILE A 194 9.34 -16.30 -11.79
C ILE A 194 10.20 -17.49 -12.24
N ASP A 195 11.40 -17.64 -11.71
CA ASP A 195 12.26 -18.77 -12.05
C ASP A 195 11.63 -20.12 -11.65
N ARG A 196 11.00 -20.20 -10.47
CA ARG A 196 10.26 -21.39 -10.05
C ARG A 196 9.03 -21.64 -10.94
N TRP A 197 8.30 -20.58 -11.27
CA TRP A 197 7.15 -20.66 -12.19
C TRP A 197 7.55 -21.22 -13.56
N GLN A 198 8.62 -20.72 -14.17
CA GLN A 198 9.11 -21.21 -15.47
C GLN A 198 9.57 -22.67 -15.40
N LYS A 199 10.22 -23.08 -14.31
CA LYS A 199 10.58 -24.49 -14.09
C LYS A 199 9.35 -25.40 -14.00
N LEU A 200 8.31 -24.96 -13.29
CA LEU A 200 7.04 -25.70 -13.19
C LEU A 200 6.37 -25.87 -14.56
N LEU A 201 6.31 -24.79 -15.36
CA LEU A 201 5.76 -24.85 -16.72
C LEU A 201 6.56 -25.84 -17.59
N GLY A 202 7.89 -25.78 -17.55
CA GLY A 202 8.76 -26.69 -18.29
C GLY A 202 8.56 -28.16 -17.87
N ALA A 203 8.44 -28.43 -16.57
CA ALA A 203 8.18 -29.77 -16.06
C ALA A 203 6.79 -30.30 -16.50
N SER A 204 5.76 -29.44 -16.47
CA SER A 204 4.41 -29.78 -16.95
C SER A 204 4.44 -30.15 -18.43
N HIS A 205 5.12 -29.34 -19.24
CA HIS A 205 5.26 -29.58 -20.68
C HIS A 205 5.98 -30.90 -20.98
N ALA A 206 7.14 -31.14 -20.34
CA ALA A 206 7.89 -32.38 -20.52
C ALA A 206 7.08 -33.63 -20.13
N ARG A 207 6.28 -33.55 -19.06
CA ARG A 207 5.37 -34.63 -18.66
C ARG A 207 4.31 -34.90 -19.73
N LYS A 208 3.72 -33.85 -20.29
CA LYS A 208 2.72 -33.96 -21.37
C LYS A 208 3.30 -34.61 -22.63
N GLU A 209 4.48 -34.17 -23.07
CA GLU A 209 5.16 -34.77 -24.23
C GLU A 209 5.41 -36.27 -24.02
N GLN A 210 5.81 -36.67 -22.80
CA GLN A 210 6.04 -38.06 -22.49
C GLN A 210 4.76 -38.90 -22.51
N LEU A 211 3.63 -38.36 -22.02
CA LEU A 211 2.33 -39.03 -22.09
C LEU A 211 1.85 -39.20 -23.54
N LEU A 212 2.05 -38.19 -24.39
CA LEU A 212 1.71 -38.27 -25.81
C LEU A 212 2.53 -39.36 -26.52
N ARG A 213 3.83 -39.47 -26.24
CA ARG A 213 4.67 -40.56 -26.78
C ARG A 213 4.20 -41.95 -26.36
N MET A 214 3.64 -42.10 -25.15
CA MET A 214 3.07 -43.36 -24.67
C MET A 214 1.71 -43.68 -25.29
N GLN A 215 1.00 -42.68 -25.80
CA GLN A 215 -0.27 -42.85 -26.50
C GLN A 215 -0.08 -43.43 -27.91
N ASP A 216 1.05 -43.09 -28.54
CA ASP A 216 1.41 -43.50 -29.89
C ASP A 216 2.11 -44.88 -29.96
N GLN A 217 2.40 -45.51 -28.80
CA GLN A 217 3.01 -46.85 -28.68
C GLN A 217 1.96 -47.94 -28.51
#